data_AF-A0A2V2EXP8-F1
#
_entry.id   AF-A0A2V2EXP8-F1
#
_cell.length_a   1.000
_cell.length_b   1.000
_cell.length_c   1.000
_cell.angle_alpha   90.00
_cell.angle_beta   90.00
_cell.angle_gamma   90.00
#
_symmetry.space_group_name_H-M   'P 1'
#
loop_
_entity.id
_entity.type
_entity.pdbx_description
1 polymer ?
#
loop_
_entity_poly.entity_id
_entity_poly.type
_entity_poly.pdbx_seq_one_letter_code
_entity_poly.pdbx_strand_id
1 'polypeptide(L)'
;MNGYAAAVRPPRKHKRGIYMFEKSSWIWADGKSFPNDRVNFFVSCMLDEVPEQAEFCISCETKYWLFVNGELAVYDGGLFRESLPGCGYFDRVNLVPYLQKGKNEIAVHVWYFGNGGRNNTCCGKPGLIFSCEKLGVYSGADTCCERDPAYFTTQTQNPSYLYGGA
;
A
#
# COMPACT_ATOMS: atom_id res chain seq x y z
N MET A 1 -46.88 -25.37 19.24
CA MET A 1 -46.26 -24.10 18.79
C MET A 1 -44.78 -24.36 18.63
N ASN A 2 -44.30 -24.55 17.40
CA ASN A 2 -42.89 -24.85 17.11
C ASN A 2 -42.09 -23.55 17.02
N GLY A 3 -41.23 -23.29 18.00
CA GLY A 3 -40.28 -22.18 17.99
C GLY A 3 -39.03 -22.56 17.18
N TYR A 4 -38.78 -21.85 16.09
CA TYR A 4 -37.56 -21.97 15.30
C TYR A 4 -36.36 -21.43 16.11
N ALA A 5 -35.40 -22.29 16.40
CA ALA A 5 -34.07 -21.87 16.85
C ALA A 5 -33.32 -21.22 15.68
N ALA A 6 -32.87 -19.98 15.84
CA ALA A 6 -32.00 -19.33 14.88
C ALA A 6 -30.66 -20.09 14.82
N ALA A 7 -30.41 -20.77 13.70
CA ALA A 7 -29.14 -21.42 13.45
C ALA A 7 -28.04 -20.34 13.35
N VAL A 8 -27.23 -20.21 14.40
CA VAL A 8 -25.96 -19.46 14.35
C VAL A 8 -25.10 -20.17 13.31
N ARG A 9 -24.96 -19.55 12.13
CA ARG A 9 -24.09 -20.07 11.08
C ARG A 9 -22.68 -20.17 11.66
N PRO A 10 -21.98 -21.31 11.52
CA PRO A 10 -20.59 -21.39 11.92
C PRO A 10 -19.79 -20.33 11.15
N PRO A 11 -18.76 -19.72 11.74
CA PRO A 11 -17.92 -18.77 11.05
C PRO A 11 -17.44 -19.40 9.74
N ARG A 12 -17.68 -18.70 8.62
CA ARG A 12 -17.11 -19.09 7.32
C ARG A 12 -15.62 -19.29 7.54
N LYS A 13 -15.12 -20.50 7.25
CA LYS A 13 -13.68 -20.77 7.21
C LYS A 13 -13.08 -19.81 6.17
N HIS A 14 -12.59 -18.67 6.61
CA HIS A 14 -11.77 -17.81 5.77
C HIS A 14 -10.52 -18.64 5.50
N LYS A 15 -10.27 -18.97 4.22
CA LYS A 15 -8.95 -19.44 3.81
C LYS A 15 -7.98 -18.37 4.30
N ARG A 16 -7.13 -18.69 5.27
CA ARG A 16 -6.12 -17.78 5.82
C ARG A 16 -5.39 -17.12 4.64
N GLY A 17 -5.51 -15.80 4.51
CA GLY A 17 -4.93 -14.99 3.42
C GLY A 17 -3.40 -14.87 3.46
N ILE A 18 -2.72 -15.91 3.94
CA ILE A 18 -1.26 -15.92 4.14
C ILE A 18 -0.52 -16.13 2.80
N TYR A 19 -1.18 -16.71 1.79
CA TYR A 19 -0.53 -17.04 0.52
C TYR A 19 -0.18 -15.83 -0.37
N MET A 20 -0.77 -14.64 -0.17
CA MET A 20 -0.62 -13.55 -1.16
C MET A 20 0.70 -12.77 -1.08
N PHE A 21 1.37 -12.79 0.07
CA PHE A 21 2.62 -12.06 0.28
C PHE A 21 3.78 -12.98 0.71
N GLU A 22 3.70 -14.30 0.48
CA GLU A 22 4.74 -15.25 0.93
C GLU A 22 6.13 -14.94 0.38
N LYS A 23 6.20 -14.34 -0.83
CA LYS A 23 7.44 -13.93 -1.50
C LYS A 23 7.78 -12.45 -1.28
N SER A 24 6.94 -11.71 -0.58
CA SER A 24 7.08 -10.26 -0.37
C SER A 24 7.46 -9.95 1.07
N SER A 25 8.19 -8.85 1.26
CA SER A 25 8.53 -8.31 2.57
C SER A 25 8.01 -6.87 2.70
N TRP A 26 7.72 -6.47 3.93
CA TRP A 26 7.51 -5.05 4.24
C TRP A 26 8.82 -4.28 4.06
N ILE A 27 8.77 -3.21 3.28
CA ILE A 27 9.94 -2.40 2.92
C ILE A 27 9.75 -0.93 3.29
N TRP A 28 10.87 -0.25 3.59
CA TRP A 28 10.95 1.20 3.75
C TRP A 28 12.37 1.71 3.46
N ALA A 29 12.53 3.03 3.29
CA ALA A 29 13.83 3.66 3.03
C ALA A 29 14.76 3.67 4.26
N ASP A 30 15.99 3.18 4.09
CA ASP A 30 17.16 3.28 4.99
C ASP A 30 16.96 2.89 6.47
N GLY A 31 15.91 2.13 6.80
CA GLY A 31 15.57 1.75 8.18
C GLY A 31 15.29 2.93 9.12
N LYS A 32 15.22 4.15 8.60
CA LYS A 32 14.93 5.38 9.33
C LYS A 32 13.58 5.91 8.87
N SER A 33 12.70 6.21 9.81
CA SER A 33 11.38 6.74 9.54
C SER A 33 11.16 8.07 10.27
N PHE A 34 10.56 9.02 9.57
CA PHE A 34 10.15 10.31 10.13
C PHE A 34 8.63 10.44 10.02
N PRO A 35 7.95 11.17 10.93
CA PRO A 35 6.59 11.60 10.66
C PRO A 35 6.55 12.42 9.36
N ASN A 36 5.45 12.28 8.61
CA ASN A 36 5.25 12.98 7.34
C ASN A 36 6.29 12.63 6.25
N ASP A 37 6.84 11.42 6.28
CA ASP A 37 7.85 10.94 5.33
C ASP A 37 7.21 10.52 4.00
N ARG A 38 7.91 10.78 2.89
CA ARG A 38 7.45 10.48 1.54
C ARG A 38 8.54 9.75 0.78
N VAL A 39 8.21 8.58 0.25
CA VAL A 39 9.18 7.69 -0.40
C VAL A 39 8.61 7.17 -1.72
N ASN A 40 9.42 7.25 -2.76
CA ASN A 40 9.16 6.64 -4.05
C ASN A 40 9.82 5.25 -4.09
N PHE A 41 9.08 4.24 -4.51
CA PHE A 41 9.56 2.87 -4.72
C PHE A 41 9.42 2.50 -6.19
N PHE A 42 10.40 1.79 -6.73
CA PHE A 42 10.47 1.45 -8.15
C PHE A 42 10.77 -0.04 -8.34
N VAL A 43 10.04 -0.65 -9.26
CA VAL A 43 10.29 -2.01 -9.74
C VAL A 43 10.00 -2.09 -11.24
N SER A 44 10.68 -2.99 -11.93
CA SER A 44 10.45 -3.21 -13.37
C SER A 44 10.32 -4.69 -13.68
N CYS A 45 9.55 -5.01 -14.72
CA CYS A 45 9.44 -6.36 -15.25
C CYS A 45 9.52 -6.35 -16.79
N MET A 46 9.87 -7.52 -17.35
CA MET A 46 9.89 -7.74 -18.80
C MET A 46 8.76 -8.69 -19.17
N LEU A 47 7.98 -8.32 -20.19
CA LEU A 47 6.84 -9.11 -20.67
C LEU A 47 7.01 -9.46 -22.14
N ASP A 48 6.93 -10.74 -22.49
CA ASP A 48 6.89 -11.18 -23.89
C ASP A 48 5.56 -10.80 -24.57
N GLU A 49 4.48 -10.80 -23.79
CA GLU A 49 3.13 -10.38 -24.13
C GLU A 49 2.39 -9.85 -22.90
N VAL A 50 1.38 -9.01 -23.11
CA VAL A 50 0.55 -8.51 -22.00
C VAL A 50 -0.38 -9.64 -21.53
N PRO A 51 -0.35 -10.03 -20.25
CA PRO A 51 -1.20 -11.12 -19.76
C PRO A 51 -2.67 -10.70 -19.71
N GLU A 52 -3.58 -11.67 -19.80
CA GLU A 52 -5.02 -11.42 -19.66
C GLU A 52 -5.43 -10.89 -18.28
N GLN A 53 -4.64 -11.19 -17.25
CA GLN A 53 -4.88 -10.77 -15.87
C GLN A 53 -3.56 -10.43 -15.19
N ALA A 54 -3.50 -9.31 -14.49
CA ALA A 54 -2.34 -8.90 -13.69
C ALA A 54 -2.86 -8.21 -12.42
N GLU A 55 -3.20 -9.01 -11.41
CA GLU A 55 -3.65 -8.49 -10.12
C GLU A 55 -2.44 -8.11 -9.27
N PHE A 56 -2.29 -6.82 -9.01
CA PHE A 56 -1.28 -6.26 -8.12
C PHE A 56 -1.90 -6.02 -6.75
N CYS A 57 -1.49 -6.81 -5.77
CA CYS A 57 -1.90 -6.68 -4.38
C CYS A 57 -0.97 -5.71 -3.68
N ILE A 58 -1.49 -4.69 -2.99
CA ILE A 58 -0.68 -3.65 -2.34
C ILE A 58 -1.30 -3.21 -1.00
N SER A 59 -0.44 -3.02 0.00
CA SER A 59 -0.80 -2.39 1.27
C SER A 59 0.33 -1.48 1.71
N CYS A 60 0.00 -0.39 2.40
CA CYS A 60 1.00 0.51 2.95
C CYS A 60 0.54 1.17 4.25
N GLU A 61 1.50 1.81 4.91
CA GLU A 61 1.26 2.84 5.90
C GLU A 61 1.96 4.14 5.44
N THR A 62 1.27 5.28 5.25
CA THR A 62 -0.17 5.47 5.39
C THR A 62 -0.83 5.37 4.03
N LYS A 63 -0.66 6.38 3.16
CA LYS A 63 -1.27 6.54 1.83
C LYS A 63 -0.33 6.18 0.68
N TYR A 64 -0.86 5.82 -0.50
CA TYR A 64 -0.04 5.62 -1.71
C TYR A 64 -0.65 6.12 -3.01
N TRP A 65 0.20 6.31 -4.02
CA TRP A 65 -0.17 6.48 -5.42
C TRP A 65 0.61 5.47 -6.26
N LEU A 66 -0.06 4.84 -7.20
CA LEU A 66 0.52 3.81 -8.06
C LEU A 66 0.57 4.31 -9.50
N PHE A 67 1.75 4.22 -10.09
CA PHE A 67 1.99 4.54 -11.49
C PHE A 67 2.54 3.31 -12.21
N VAL A 68 2.08 3.08 -13.43
CA VAL A 68 2.61 2.03 -14.32
C VAL A 68 2.92 2.69 -15.66
N ASN A 69 4.17 2.58 -16.10
CA ASN A 69 4.67 3.22 -17.33
C ASN A 69 4.38 4.73 -17.40
N GLY A 70 4.42 5.42 -16.25
CA GLY A 70 4.14 6.85 -16.13
C GLY A 70 2.64 7.20 -16.05
N GLU A 71 1.74 6.24 -16.24
CA GLU A 71 0.30 6.45 -16.11
C GLU A 71 -0.17 6.18 -14.68
N LEU A 72 -1.06 7.03 -14.16
CA LEU A 72 -1.62 6.90 -12.82
C LEU A 72 -2.68 5.79 -12.78
N ALA A 73 -2.32 4.66 -12.17
CA ALA A 73 -3.21 3.50 -12.03
C ALA A 73 -4.09 3.56 -10.76
N VAL A 74 -3.58 4.17 -9.68
CA VAL A 74 -4.34 4.43 -8.44
C VAL A 74 -4.05 5.83 -7.94
N TYR A 75 -5.12 6.61 -7.79
CA TYR A 75 -5.09 7.91 -7.13
C TYR A 75 -5.55 7.77 -5.67
N ASP A 76 -4.69 8.17 -4.72
CA ASP A 76 -5.01 8.23 -3.28
C ASP A 76 -5.39 6.89 -2.62
N GLY A 77 -4.54 5.89 -2.86
CA GLY A 77 -4.55 4.58 -2.21
C GLY A 77 -4.15 4.63 -0.73
N GLY A 78 -4.14 3.47 -0.11
CA GLY A 78 -4.76 3.17 1.18
C GLY A 78 -4.74 4.15 2.36
N LEU A 79 -5.90 4.39 2.96
CA LEU A 79 -6.09 4.51 4.41
C LEU A 79 -7.57 4.18 4.64
N PHE A 80 -7.89 2.95 5.02
CA PHE A 80 -9.15 2.60 5.67
C PHE A 80 -8.89 1.63 6.82
N ARG A 81 -9.15 2.11 8.04
CA ARG A 81 -8.78 1.41 9.27
C ARG A 81 -10.01 0.66 9.77
N GLU A 82 -9.98 -0.66 9.57
CA GLU A 82 -10.98 -1.59 10.08
C GLU A 82 -11.19 -1.44 11.60
N SER A 83 -12.36 -1.87 12.08
CA SER A 83 -12.77 -1.66 13.48
C SER A 83 -11.93 -2.42 14.51
N LEU A 84 -11.17 -3.44 14.07
CA LEU A 84 -10.44 -4.35 14.95
C LEU A 84 -8.93 -4.04 14.97
N PRO A 85 -8.32 -3.82 16.14
CA PRO A 85 -6.87 -3.63 16.26
C PRO A 85 -6.08 -4.79 15.65
N GLY A 86 -5.07 -4.45 14.85
CA GLY A 86 -4.21 -5.44 14.18
C GLY A 86 -4.76 -5.98 12.85
N CYS A 87 -5.98 -5.59 12.45
CA CYS A 87 -6.48 -5.86 11.11
C CYS A 87 -6.09 -4.74 10.14
N GLY A 88 -5.47 -5.12 9.03
CA GLY A 88 -5.24 -4.27 7.88
C GLY A 88 -5.99 -4.79 6.66
N TYR A 89 -5.95 -4.02 5.58
CA TYR A 89 -6.43 -4.44 4.28
C TYR A 89 -5.34 -4.20 3.24
N PHE A 90 -5.58 -4.71 2.05
CA PHE A 90 -4.77 -4.45 0.88
C PHE A 90 -5.70 -4.22 -0.30
N ASP A 91 -5.27 -3.40 -1.24
CA ASP A 91 -5.98 -3.20 -2.50
C ASP A 91 -5.57 -4.27 -3.51
N ARG A 92 -6.49 -4.61 -4.40
CA ARG A 92 -6.25 -5.45 -5.59
C ARG A 92 -6.44 -4.57 -6.81
N VAL A 93 -5.35 -4.29 -7.51
CA VAL A 93 -5.36 -3.40 -8.68
C VAL A 93 -5.14 -4.23 -9.93
N ASN A 94 -6.00 -4.08 -10.93
CA ASN A 94 -5.77 -4.69 -12.24
C ASN A 94 -4.80 -3.82 -13.05
N LEU A 95 -3.59 -4.33 -13.32
CA LEU A 95 -2.57 -3.60 -14.07
C LEU A 95 -2.64 -3.78 -15.58
N VAL A 96 -3.39 -4.77 -16.08
CA VAL A 96 -3.47 -5.09 -17.51
C VAL A 96 -3.66 -3.86 -18.42
N PRO A 97 -4.53 -2.88 -18.09
CA PRO A 97 -4.73 -1.71 -18.95
C PRO A 97 -3.50 -0.82 -19.14
N TYR A 98 -2.51 -0.91 -18.26
CA TYR A 98 -1.33 -0.05 -18.22
C TYR A 98 -0.05 -0.76 -18.68
N LEU A 99 -0.13 -2.07 -18.96
CA LEU A 99 1.01 -2.90 -19.34
C LEU A 99 1.24 -2.87 -20.85
N GLN A 100 2.51 -3.02 -21.23
CA GLN A 100 2.95 -3.12 -22.62
C GLN A 100 3.88 -4.33 -22.82
N LYS A 101 4.07 -4.75 -24.07
CA LYS A 101 5.12 -5.71 -24.41
C LYS A 101 6.50 -5.10 -24.17
N GLY A 102 7.44 -5.90 -23.66
CA GLY A 102 8.79 -5.47 -23.31
C GLY A 102 8.90 -4.97 -21.87
N LYS A 103 9.67 -3.89 -21.67
CA LYS A 103 9.93 -3.34 -20.35
C LYS A 103 8.68 -2.61 -19.82
N ASN A 104 8.33 -2.89 -18.58
CA ASN A 104 7.32 -2.17 -17.81
C ASN A 104 7.95 -1.65 -16.53
N GLU A 105 7.61 -0.42 -16.15
CA GLU A 105 8.07 0.24 -14.94
C GLU A 105 6.88 0.52 -14.03
N ILE A 106 7.00 0.15 -12.76
CA ILE A 106 5.99 0.35 -11.74
C ILE A 106 6.61 1.24 -10.67
N ALA A 107 5.96 2.35 -10.38
CA ALA A 107 6.37 3.28 -9.33
C ALA A 107 5.26 3.44 -8.29
N VAL A 108 5.64 3.42 -7.02
CA VAL A 108 4.73 3.63 -5.89
C VAL A 108 5.24 4.81 -5.08
N HIS A 109 4.47 5.89 -5.02
CA HIS A 109 4.72 6.99 -4.09
C HIS A 109 3.96 6.71 -2.79
N VAL A 110 4.66 6.59 -1.67
CA VAL A 110 4.06 6.33 -0.36
C VAL A 110 4.24 7.53 0.54
N TRP A 111 3.15 7.96 1.17
CA TRP A 111 3.14 9.01 2.17
C TRP A 111 2.80 8.43 3.54
N TYR A 112 3.82 8.40 4.41
CA TYR A 112 3.69 7.98 5.79
C TYR A 112 3.37 9.17 6.69
N PHE A 113 2.22 9.15 7.35
CA PHE A 113 1.83 10.27 8.22
C PHE A 113 2.66 10.29 9.50
N GLY A 114 2.90 9.12 10.10
CA GLY A 114 3.61 8.98 11.38
C GLY A 114 2.95 9.69 12.57
N ASN A 115 1.68 10.06 12.44
CA ASN A 115 0.88 10.64 13.51
C ASN A 115 -0.45 9.88 13.65
N GLY A 116 -1.05 10.02 14.83
CA GLY A 116 -2.40 9.53 15.13
C GLY A 116 -3.32 10.68 15.52
N GLY A 117 -4.61 10.39 15.63
CA GLY A 117 -5.66 11.38 15.91
C GLY A 117 -7.04 10.74 15.92
N ARG A 118 -8.07 11.57 16.00
CA ARG A 118 -9.48 11.13 16.15
C ARG A 118 -9.94 10.11 15.10
N ASN A 119 -9.40 10.22 13.88
CA ASN A 119 -9.83 9.41 12.74
C ASN A 119 -8.76 8.40 12.30
N ASN A 120 -7.66 8.28 13.06
CA ASN A 120 -6.50 7.56 12.58
C ASN A 120 -5.59 7.07 13.76
N THR A 121 -5.45 5.75 13.94
CA THR A 121 -4.43 5.14 14.84
C THR A 121 -3.05 4.99 14.17
N CYS A 122 -1.98 5.54 14.76
CA CYS A 122 -0.61 5.36 14.25
C CYS A 122 -0.07 3.96 14.58
N CYS A 123 0.39 3.19 13.59
CA CYS A 123 1.04 1.89 13.83
C CYS A 123 2.52 2.02 14.26
N GLY A 124 3.08 3.24 14.25
CA GLY A 124 4.42 3.56 14.75
C GLY A 124 5.58 3.23 13.80
N LYS A 125 5.32 2.59 12.66
CA LYS A 125 6.33 2.31 11.63
C LYS A 125 5.75 2.49 10.23
N PRO A 126 6.47 3.09 9.28
CA PRO A 126 6.06 3.08 7.89
C PRO A 126 6.22 1.69 7.30
N GLY A 127 5.58 1.47 6.15
CA GLY A 127 5.80 0.25 5.40
C GLY A 127 5.05 0.25 4.09
N LEU A 128 5.63 -0.41 3.10
CA LEU A 128 4.99 -0.80 1.86
C LEU A 128 5.15 -2.31 1.69
N ILE A 129 4.11 -2.98 1.24
CA ILE A 129 4.18 -4.36 0.76
C ILE A 129 3.35 -4.49 -0.51
N PHE A 130 3.90 -5.17 -1.50
CA PHE A 130 3.16 -5.48 -2.73
C PHE A 130 3.55 -6.83 -3.32
N SER A 131 2.65 -7.42 -4.11
CA SER A 131 2.90 -8.64 -4.87
C SER A 131 2.05 -8.68 -6.15
N CYS A 132 2.64 -9.23 -7.21
CA CYS A 132 1.93 -9.59 -8.42
C CYS A 132 2.57 -10.85 -9.02
N GLU A 133 1.97 -12.01 -8.72
CA GLU A 133 2.49 -13.32 -9.12
C GLU A 133 2.63 -13.44 -10.64
N LYS A 134 1.65 -12.93 -11.41
CA LYS A 134 1.68 -13.04 -12.88
C LYS A 134 2.83 -12.27 -13.51
N LEU A 135 3.27 -11.18 -12.88
CA LEU A 135 4.40 -10.36 -13.34
C LEU A 135 5.73 -10.79 -12.70
N GLY A 136 5.71 -11.71 -11.73
CA GLY A 136 6.89 -12.07 -10.94
C GLY A 136 7.45 -10.90 -10.12
N VAL A 137 6.59 -9.94 -9.73
CA VAL A 137 6.98 -8.72 -9.02
C VAL A 137 6.59 -8.83 -7.56
N TYR A 138 7.56 -8.62 -6.66
CA TYR A 138 7.39 -8.72 -5.21
C TYR A 138 8.17 -7.60 -4.52
N SER A 139 7.64 -7.08 -3.40
CA SER A 139 8.38 -6.11 -2.60
C SER A 139 9.48 -6.82 -1.79
N GLY A 140 10.69 -6.28 -1.82
CA GLY A 140 11.85 -6.94 -1.21
C GLY A 140 13.09 -6.05 -1.17
N ALA A 141 14.23 -6.65 -0.80
CA ALA A 141 15.51 -5.95 -0.72
C ALA A 141 16.03 -5.45 -2.08
N ASP A 142 15.49 -5.98 -3.17
CA ASP A 142 15.75 -5.61 -4.56
C ASP A 142 14.88 -4.44 -5.04
N THR A 143 13.86 -4.03 -4.26
CA THR A 143 13.04 -2.87 -4.59
C THR A 143 13.86 -1.59 -4.40
N CYS A 144 14.06 -0.85 -5.50
CA CYS A 144 14.73 0.44 -5.45
C CYS A 144 13.83 1.48 -4.77
N CYS A 145 14.39 2.37 -3.97
CA CYS A 145 13.63 3.44 -3.34
C CYS A 145 14.44 4.72 -3.17
N GLU A 146 13.72 5.85 -3.08
CA GLU A 146 14.28 7.18 -2.87
C GLU A 146 13.29 8.02 -2.05
N ARG A 147 13.77 8.75 -1.03
CA ARG A 147 12.91 9.75 -0.36
C ARG A 147 12.58 10.86 -1.34
N ASP A 148 11.31 11.25 -1.42
CA ASP A 148 10.80 12.18 -2.42
C ASP A 148 11.58 13.51 -2.39
N PRO A 149 12.42 13.81 -3.40
CA PRO A 149 13.24 15.01 -3.41
C PRO A 149 12.42 16.28 -3.62
N ALA A 150 11.19 16.15 -4.13
CA ALA A 150 10.27 17.28 -4.29
C ALA A 150 9.56 17.64 -2.96
N TYR A 151 9.56 16.74 -1.99
CA TYR A 151 8.97 17.00 -0.68
C TYR A 151 9.94 17.77 0.22
N PHE A 152 9.53 18.98 0.59
CA PHE A 152 10.31 19.84 1.47
C PHE A 152 9.49 20.20 2.71
N THR A 153 10.06 19.95 3.88
CA THR A 153 9.55 20.52 5.12
C THR A 153 10.20 21.89 5.31
N THR A 154 9.38 22.93 5.42
CA THR A 154 9.87 24.29 5.63
C THR A 154 10.62 24.40 6.95
N GLN A 155 11.76 25.10 6.90
CA GLN A 155 12.47 25.53 8.10
C GLN A 155 11.78 26.80 8.66
N THR A 156 11.99 27.11 9.94
CA THR A 156 11.42 28.30 10.64
C THR A 156 11.47 29.58 9.78
N GLN A 157 10.49 30.49 9.69
CA GLN A 157 9.17 30.65 10.32
C GLN A 157 8.15 29.58 9.92
N ASN A 158 7.51 28.99 10.93
CA ASN A 158 6.40 28.08 10.71
C ASN A 158 5.23 28.80 10.03
N PRO A 159 4.61 28.22 8.98
CA PRO A 159 3.35 28.72 8.47
C PRO A 159 2.29 28.66 9.57
N SER A 160 1.27 29.52 9.48
CA SER A 160 0.17 29.58 10.44
C SER A 160 -0.44 28.20 10.69
N TYR A 161 -0.17 27.61 11.85
CA TYR A 161 -0.83 26.37 12.27
C TYR A 161 -2.22 26.71 12.81
N LEU A 162 -3.26 26.15 12.20
CA LEU A 162 -4.56 26.04 12.85
C LEU A 162 -4.44 24.96 13.91
N TYR A 163 -4.45 25.35 15.19
CA TYR A 163 -4.68 24.42 16.29
C TYR A 163 -6.11 23.86 16.12
N GLY A 164 -6.24 22.73 15.42
CA GLY A 164 -7.47 21.96 15.41
C GLY A 164 -7.82 21.58 16.85
N GLY A 165 -9.04 21.92 17.27
CA GLY A 165 -9.49 21.94 18.67
C GLY A 165 -9.22 20.69 19.50
N ALA A 166 -9.09 20.95 20.80
CA ALA A 166 -8.87 20.01 21.91
C ALA A 166 -9.86 18.83 21.95
#